data_AF-A0A8X8Z1D3-F1
#
_entry.id   AF-A0A8X8Z1D3-F1
#
_cell.length_a   1.000
_cell.length_b   1.000
_cell.length_c   1.000
_cell.angle_alpha   90.00
_cell.angle_beta   90.00
_cell.angle_gamma   90.00
#
_symmetry.space_group_name_H-M   'P 1'
#
loop_
_entity.id
_entity.type
_entity.pdbx_description
1 polymer ?
#
loop_
_entity_poly.entity_id
_entity_poly.type
_entity_poly.pdbx_seq_one_letter_code
_entity_poly.pdbx_strand_id
1 'polypeptide(L)'
;MKEVKSALVASDWDIEAAQNELRKRGVALASKKSSRTAAEGFLALAQDEKKTILVELNCETDFVAWNQIFQHLVSMGFQLLYFIISFMTSLLTHHYYNLDSIGHIAGLLSLEVEDKDAPLDVVQRVGSQIAIAAKPLFLSKEDVTSDALGNERDTLRSQAEKTGKSQMAIDKMVEGRLRKYYEEVVLLEHKFIVDD
;
A
#
# COMPACT_ATOMS: atom_id res chain seq x y z
N MET A 1 21.56 3.97 -27.19
CA MET A 1 22.70 3.90 -28.14
C MET A 1 23.31 5.27 -28.46
N LYS A 2 22.52 6.32 -28.76
CA LYS A 2 23.05 7.69 -29.01
C LYS A 2 23.74 8.33 -27.79
N GLU A 3 23.19 8.14 -26.59
CA GLU A 3 23.73 8.75 -25.36
C GLU A 3 25.11 8.20 -24.98
N VAL A 4 25.28 6.88 -25.04
CA VAL A 4 26.57 6.21 -24.79
C VAL A 4 27.62 6.67 -25.79
N LYS A 5 27.27 6.72 -27.09
CA LYS A 5 28.17 7.23 -28.13
C LYS A 5 28.55 8.70 -27.89
N SER A 6 27.59 9.54 -27.52
CA SER A 6 27.84 10.95 -27.21
C SER A 6 28.76 11.11 -26.00
N ALA A 7 28.57 10.32 -24.95
CA ALA A 7 29.43 10.37 -23.76
C ALA A 7 30.86 9.91 -24.07
N LEU A 8 31.03 8.85 -24.88
CA LEU A 8 32.34 8.37 -25.31
C LEU A 8 33.06 9.42 -26.17
N VAL A 9 32.39 10.01 -27.16
CA VAL A 9 32.99 11.05 -28.01
C VAL A 9 33.37 12.28 -27.20
N ALA A 10 32.52 12.71 -26.25
CA ALA A 10 32.80 13.87 -25.40
C ALA A 10 33.92 13.61 -24.37
N SER A 11 34.29 12.35 -24.17
CA SER A 11 35.33 11.93 -23.21
C SER A 11 36.56 11.37 -23.92
N ASP A 12 36.77 11.69 -25.21
CA ASP A 12 37.88 11.18 -26.02
C ASP A 12 38.07 9.66 -25.94
N TRP A 13 36.95 8.92 -25.90
CA TRP A 13 36.87 7.46 -25.77
C TRP A 13 37.38 6.89 -24.45
N ASP A 14 37.62 7.73 -23.44
CA ASP A 14 37.86 7.28 -22.06
C ASP A 14 36.56 6.72 -21.47
N ILE A 15 36.60 5.43 -21.11
CA ILE A 15 35.47 4.67 -20.60
C ILE A 15 35.08 5.16 -19.21
N GLU A 16 36.03 5.44 -18.32
CA GLU A 16 35.74 5.86 -16.94
C GLU A 16 35.17 7.28 -16.92
N ALA A 17 35.76 8.18 -17.70
CA ALA A 17 35.26 9.54 -17.87
C ALA A 17 33.84 9.54 -18.48
N ALA A 18 33.60 8.72 -19.51
CA ALA A 18 32.28 8.57 -20.12
C ALA A 18 31.25 7.99 -19.15
N GLN A 19 31.63 7.01 -18.31
CA GLN A 19 30.74 6.49 -17.27
C GLN A 19 30.38 7.56 -16.24
N ASN A 20 31.36 8.34 -15.77
CA ASN A 20 31.12 9.43 -14.83
C ASN A 20 30.20 10.49 -15.42
N GLU A 21 30.38 10.82 -16.70
CA GLU A 21 29.49 11.74 -17.41
C GLU A 21 28.07 11.18 -17.54
N LEU A 22 27.92 9.90 -17.90
CA LEU A 22 26.61 9.24 -17.97
C LEU A 22 25.90 9.21 -16.61
N ARG A 23 26.63 9.00 -15.50
CA ARG A 23 26.08 9.07 -14.14
C ARG A 23 25.53 10.46 -13.85
N LYS A 24 26.31 11.52 -14.11
CA LYS A 24 25.88 12.92 -13.91
C LYS A 24 24.62 13.25 -14.73
N ARG A 25 24.59 12.86 -16.00
CA ARG A 25 23.42 13.03 -16.87
C ARG A 25 22.21 12.23 -16.36
N GLY A 26 22.43 11.01 -15.89
CA GLY A 26 21.40 10.14 -15.30
C GLY A 26 20.69 10.81 -14.13
N VAL A 27 21.45 11.44 -13.21
CA VAL A 27 20.87 12.19 -12.08
C VAL A 27 20.00 13.35 -12.55
N ALA A 28 20.44 14.10 -13.55
CA ALA A 28 19.66 15.20 -14.11
C ALA A 28 18.38 14.69 -14.81
N LEU A 29 18.44 13.56 -15.51
CA LEU A 29 17.27 12.94 -16.14
C LEU A 29 16.28 12.39 -15.10
N ALA A 30 16.77 11.76 -14.03
CA ALA A 30 15.94 11.30 -12.93
C ALA A 30 15.20 12.48 -12.28
N SER A 31 15.91 13.59 -12.02
CA SER A 31 15.32 14.82 -11.47
C SER A 31 14.24 15.43 -12.38
N LYS A 32 14.39 15.32 -13.70
CA LYS A 32 13.35 15.77 -14.64
C LYS A 32 12.14 14.85 -14.70
N LYS A 33 12.32 13.56 -14.42
CA LYS A 33 11.25 12.57 -14.43
C LYS A 33 10.52 12.48 -13.09
N SER A 34 11.11 12.95 -12.00
CA SER A 34 10.52 12.86 -10.65
C SER A 34 9.22 13.64 -10.48
N SER A 35 8.93 14.61 -11.35
CA SER A 35 7.66 15.34 -11.35
C SER A 35 6.53 14.60 -12.06
N ARG A 36 6.80 13.44 -12.67
CA ARG A 36 5.79 12.63 -13.37
C ARG A 36 5.08 11.74 -12.36
N THR A 37 3.81 11.47 -12.63
CA THR A 37 3.04 10.51 -11.84
C THR A 37 3.56 9.10 -12.07
N ALA A 38 3.96 8.43 -11.00
CA ALA A 38 4.26 7.01 -10.97
C ALA A 38 3.20 6.35 -10.09
N ALA A 39 2.20 5.72 -10.71
CA ALA A 39 1.07 5.09 -10.02
C ALA A 39 1.10 3.56 -10.12
N GLU A 40 1.98 3.01 -10.95
CA GLU A 40 2.24 1.58 -11.04
C GLU A 40 3.41 1.21 -10.14
N GLY A 41 3.68 -0.07 -9.96
CA GLY A 41 4.82 -0.53 -9.17
C GLY A 41 4.46 -1.72 -8.30
N PHE A 42 5.23 -1.89 -7.24
CA PHE A 42 5.12 -3.05 -6.38
C PHE A 42 5.30 -2.71 -4.91
N LEU A 43 4.61 -3.48 -4.08
CA LEU A 43 4.75 -3.53 -2.64
C LEU A 43 5.69 -4.67 -2.26
N ALA A 44 6.59 -4.38 -1.33
CA ALA A 44 7.47 -5.34 -0.68
C ALA A 44 7.15 -5.37 0.82
N LEU A 45 6.96 -6.58 1.35
CA LEU A 45 6.70 -6.81 2.77
C LEU A 45 7.76 -7.76 3.33
N ALA A 46 8.22 -7.46 4.55
CA ALA A 46 8.81 -8.47 5.42
C ALA A 46 8.38 -8.25 6.86
N GLN A 47 8.31 -9.36 7.58
CA GLN A 47 7.84 -9.42 8.94
C GLN A 47 8.80 -10.28 9.79
N ASP A 48 9.01 -9.85 11.02
CA ASP A 48 9.54 -10.67 12.11
C ASP A 48 8.49 -10.80 13.23
N GLU A 49 8.83 -11.48 14.32
CA GLU A 49 7.89 -11.72 15.45
C GLU A 49 7.33 -10.43 16.07
N LYS A 50 7.99 -9.27 15.89
CA LYS A 50 7.66 -8.01 16.57
C LYS A 50 7.44 -6.83 15.63
N LYS A 51 7.86 -6.93 14.37
CA LYS A 51 7.90 -5.82 13.43
C LYS A 51 7.47 -6.26 12.06
N THR A 52 6.74 -5.39 11.39
CA THR A 52 6.40 -5.54 9.98
C THR A 52 6.78 -4.28 9.24
N ILE A 53 7.44 -4.43 8.10
CA ILE A 53 7.79 -3.34 7.20
C ILE A 53 7.10 -3.58 5.87
N LEU A 54 6.38 -2.56 5.39
CA LEU A 54 5.81 -2.48 4.06
C LEU A 54 6.45 -1.30 3.32
N VAL A 55 6.96 -1.56 2.12
CA VAL A 55 7.54 -0.54 1.23
C VAL A 55 6.84 -0.58 -0.10
N GLU A 56 6.42 0.57 -0.59
CA GLU A 56 5.95 0.75 -1.96
C GLU A 56 7.06 1.37 -2.81
N LEU A 57 7.37 0.75 -3.96
CA LEU A 57 8.21 1.36 -4.98
C LEU A 57 7.42 1.52 -6.27
N ASN A 58 7.20 2.77 -6.65
CA ASN A 58 6.40 3.11 -7.82
C ASN A 58 7.23 3.29 -9.10
N CYS A 59 6.58 3.05 -10.24
CA CYS A 59 7.06 3.35 -11.59
C CYS A 59 5.92 3.91 -12.46
N GLU A 60 6.27 4.45 -13.63
CA GLU A 60 5.28 5.06 -14.54
C GLU A 60 4.33 4.01 -15.18
N THR A 61 4.82 2.80 -15.44
CA THR A 61 4.05 1.76 -16.17
C THR A 61 4.22 0.38 -15.54
N ASP A 62 3.20 -0.46 -15.68
CA ASP A 62 3.20 -1.87 -15.29
C ASP A 62 4.33 -2.67 -15.96
N PHE A 63 4.65 -2.40 -17.23
CA PHE A 63 5.77 -3.04 -17.93
C PHE A 63 7.12 -2.88 -17.21
N VAL A 64 7.32 -1.75 -16.52
CA VAL A 64 8.53 -1.52 -15.73
C VAL A 64 8.45 -2.29 -14.43
N ALA A 65 7.29 -2.32 -13.76
CA ALA A 65 7.09 -3.09 -12.54
C ALA A 65 7.45 -4.57 -12.77
N TRP A 66 6.91 -5.19 -13.82
CA TRP A 66 7.14 -6.59 -14.18
C TRP A 66 8.56 -6.91 -14.66
N ASN A 67 9.44 -5.91 -14.81
CA ASN A 67 10.83 -6.14 -15.19
C ASN A 67 11.64 -6.73 -14.03
N GLN A 68 12.44 -7.77 -14.30
CA GLN A 68 13.27 -8.43 -13.29
C GLN A 68 14.28 -7.50 -12.61
N ILE A 69 14.84 -6.52 -13.34
CA ILE A 69 15.77 -5.54 -12.78
C ILE A 69 15.04 -4.65 -11.78
N PHE A 70 13.79 -4.26 -12.07
CA PHE A 70 12.98 -3.48 -11.17
C PHE A 70 12.61 -4.28 -9.92
N GLN A 71 12.16 -5.52 -10.06
CA GLN A 71 11.87 -6.41 -8.92
C GLN A 71 13.10 -6.64 -8.05
N HIS A 72 14.28 -6.79 -8.66
CA HIS A 72 15.53 -6.89 -7.91
C HIS A 72 15.87 -5.61 -7.16
N LEU A 73 15.64 -4.44 -7.78
CA LEU A 73 15.81 -3.14 -7.11
C LEU A 73 14.87 -3.00 -5.90
N VAL A 74 13.61 -3.41 -6.04
CA VAL A 74 12.63 -3.45 -4.93
C VAL A 74 13.18 -4.29 -3.77
N SER A 75 13.62 -5.53 -4.07
CA SER A 75 14.17 -6.45 -3.07
C SER A 75 15.43 -5.90 -2.38
N MET A 76 16.38 -5.37 -3.15
CA MET A 76 17.62 -4.80 -2.61
C MET A 76 17.35 -3.55 -1.75
N GLY A 77 16.51 -2.63 -2.24
CA GLY A 77 16.16 -1.40 -1.54
C GLY A 77 15.44 -1.69 -0.23
N PHE A 78 14.54 -2.67 -0.24
CA PHE A 78 13.85 -3.15 0.95
C PHE A 78 14.84 -3.71 1.98
N GLN A 79 15.75 -4.60 1.57
CA GLN A 79 16.72 -5.22 2.47
C GLN A 79 17.65 -4.18 3.13
N LEU A 80 18.05 -3.15 2.39
CA LEU A 80 18.83 -2.04 2.92
C LEU A 80 18.04 -1.22 3.96
N LEU A 81 16.78 -0.89 3.65
CA LEU A 81 15.93 -0.11 4.56
C LEU A 81 15.66 -0.88 5.87
N TYR A 82 15.37 -2.16 5.78
CA TYR A 82 15.18 -3.03 6.95
C TYR A 82 16.44 -3.07 7.82
N PHE A 83 17.62 -3.22 7.20
CA PHE A 83 18.89 -3.22 7.92
C PHE A 83 19.11 -1.90 8.68
N ILE A 84 18.82 -0.76 8.07
CA ILE A 84 18.93 0.56 8.71
C ILE A 84 17.98 0.66 9.91
N ILE A 85 16.71 0.28 9.75
CA ILE A 85 15.70 0.33 10.82
C ILE A 85 16.06 -0.62 11.98
N SER A 86 16.58 -1.80 11.67
CA SER A 86 17.01 -2.78 12.67
C SER A 86 18.22 -2.27 13.48
N PHE A 87 19.19 -1.65 12.80
CA PHE A 87 20.36 -1.04 13.45
C PHE A 87 19.96 0.11 14.39
N MET A 88 19.05 0.99 13.95
CA MET A 88 18.57 2.11 14.77
C MET A 88 17.77 1.69 16.00
N THR A 89 17.15 0.50 15.97
CA THR A 89 16.33 -0.02 17.08
C THR A 89 17.09 -0.94 18.04
N SER A 90 18.42 -0.97 17.98
CA SER A 90 19.32 -1.77 18.85
C SER A 90 19.06 -3.29 18.87
N LEU A 91 18.41 -3.82 17.83
CA LEU A 91 18.14 -5.25 17.69
C LEU A 91 18.92 -5.80 16.50
N LEU A 92 20.10 -6.38 16.77
CA LEU A 92 20.86 -7.15 15.79
C LEU A 92 20.30 -8.59 15.76
N THR A 93 19.23 -8.80 15.01
CA THR A 93 18.87 -10.14 14.53
C THR A 93 19.22 -10.23 13.05
N HIS A 94 20.38 -10.84 12.77
CA HIS A 94 20.76 -11.24 11.42
C HIS A 94 19.85 -12.39 10.98
N HIS A 95 18.70 -12.06 10.41
CA HIS A 95 17.91 -13.00 9.63
C HIS A 95 17.95 -12.53 8.17
N TYR A 96 18.48 -13.41 7.32
CA TYR A 96 18.31 -13.29 5.87
C TYR A 96 16.86 -13.65 5.58
N TYR A 97 15.99 -12.66 5.46
CA TYR A 97 14.61 -12.89 5.07
C TYR A 97 14.52 -12.99 3.56
N ASN A 98 13.83 -14.03 3.08
CA ASN A 98 13.30 -14.03 1.73
C ASN A 98 12.17 -12.99 1.67
N LEU A 99 12.11 -12.26 0.57
CA LEU A 99 10.96 -11.41 0.26
C LEU A 99 9.74 -12.34 0.13
N ASP A 100 8.82 -12.32 1.11
CA ASP A 100 7.74 -13.31 1.17
C ASP A 100 6.79 -13.18 -0.03
N SER A 101 6.55 -11.94 -0.49
CA SER A 101 5.82 -11.67 -1.72
C SER A 101 6.07 -10.25 -2.25
N ILE A 102 5.95 -10.10 -3.56
CA ILE A 102 5.79 -8.82 -4.24
C ILE A 102 4.38 -8.78 -4.81
N GLY A 103 3.65 -7.68 -4.61
CA GLY A 103 2.29 -7.57 -5.11
C GLY A 103 1.81 -6.13 -5.31
N HIS A 104 0.63 -5.99 -5.90
CA HIS A 104 -0.04 -4.70 -6.10
C HIS A 104 -0.97 -4.30 -4.93
N ILE A 105 -1.32 -5.26 -4.08
CA ILE A 105 -2.18 -5.05 -2.90
C ILE A 105 -1.51 -5.70 -1.70
N ALA A 106 -1.37 -4.96 -0.62
CA ALA A 106 -0.96 -5.46 0.68
C ALA A 106 -1.82 -4.83 1.76
N GLY A 107 -2.12 -5.60 2.80
CA GLY A 107 -2.76 -5.12 4.03
C GLY A 107 -1.93 -5.57 5.23
N LEU A 108 -1.77 -4.69 6.20
CA LEU A 108 -1.18 -5.04 7.49
C LEU A 108 -2.30 -5.19 8.51
N LEU A 109 -2.35 -6.35 9.15
CA LEU A 109 -3.29 -6.63 10.22
C LEU A 109 -2.51 -7.04 11.47
N SER A 110 -2.76 -6.34 12.56
CA SER A 110 -2.31 -6.73 13.89
C SER A 110 -3.48 -7.32 14.64
N LEU A 111 -3.33 -8.53 15.15
CA LEU A 111 -4.32 -9.19 15.99
C LEU A 111 -3.73 -9.39 17.38
N GLU A 112 -4.49 -9.02 18.40
CA GLU A 112 -4.22 -9.39 19.78
C GLU A 112 -5.20 -10.48 20.18
N VAL A 113 -4.68 -11.60 20.70
CA VAL A 113 -5.48 -12.75 21.08
C VAL A 113 -5.46 -12.86 22.60
N GLU A 114 -6.65 -12.82 23.21
CA GLU A 114 -6.79 -12.93 24.68
C GLU A 114 -6.36 -14.32 25.18
N ASP A 115 -6.73 -15.37 24.43
CA ASP A 115 -6.30 -16.73 24.68
C ASP A 115 -4.94 -17.00 24.06
N LYS A 116 -3.91 -17.09 24.91
CA LYS A 116 -2.52 -17.36 24.48
C LYS A 116 -2.33 -18.75 23.89
N ASP A 117 -3.25 -19.67 24.16
CA ASP A 117 -3.21 -21.05 23.66
C ASP A 117 -4.02 -21.21 22.37
N ALA A 118 -4.57 -20.12 21.82
CA ALA A 118 -5.29 -20.14 20.56
C ALA A 118 -4.42 -20.70 19.40
N PRO A 119 -4.91 -21.67 18.63
CA PRO A 119 -4.16 -22.25 17.52
C PRO A 119 -3.80 -21.20 16.45
N LEU A 120 -2.52 -21.18 16.03
CA LEU A 120 -2.01 -20.21 15.06
C LEU A 120 -2.78 -20.25 13.72
N ASP A 121 -3.20 -21.44 13.28
CA ASP A 121 -4.00 -21.62 12.06
C ASP A 121 -5.37 -20.92 12.15
N VAL A 122 -5.99 -20.94 13.33
CA VAL A 122 -7.26 -20.22 13.57
C VAL A 122 -7.04 -18.72 13.50
N VAL A 123 -5.99 -18.21 14.16
CA VAL A 123 -5.63 -16.79 14.13
C VAL A 123 -5.31 -16.33 12.70
N GLN A 124 -4.53 -17.11 11.95
CA GLN A 124 -4.19 -16.85 10.55
C GLN A 124 -5.42 -16.87 9.64
N ARG A 125 -6.35 -17.81 9.85
CA ARG A 125 -7.60 -17.89 9.07
C ARG A 125 -8.47 -16.66 9.30
N VAL A 126 -8.70 -16.30 10.56
CA VAL A 126 -9.46 -15.08 10.92
C VAL A 126 -8.78 -13.83 10.35
N GLY A 127 -7.46 -13.73 10.49
CA GLY A 127 -6.69 -12.61 9.94
C GLY A 127 -6.76 -12.50 8.42
N SER A 128 -6.71 -13.63 7.71
CA SER A 128 -6.84 -13.67 6.25
C SER A 128 -8.24 -13.24 5.79
N GLN A 129 -9.30 -13.67 6.49
CA GLN A 129 -10.66 -13.25 6.18
C GLN A 129 -10.87 -11.75 6.42
N ILE A 130 -10.30 -11.21 7.51
CA ILE A 130 -10.29 -9.77 7.78
C ILE A 130 -9.54 -9.00 6.69
N ALA A 131 -8.40 -9.50 6.21
CA ALA A 131 -7.61 -8.85 5.17
C ALA A 131 -8.33 -8.80 3.80
N ILE A 132 -9.22 -9.77 3.53
CA ILE A 132 -10.04 -9.83 2.30
C ILE A 132 -11.28 -8.93 2.41
N ALA A 133 -11.60 -8.44 3.60
CA ALA A 133 -12.76 -7.59 3.86
C ALA A 133 -12.65 -6.25 3.10
N ALA A 134 -13.79 -5.70 2.66
CA ALA A 134 -13.96 -4.74 1.57
C ALA A 134 -13.27 -3.37 1.72
N LYS A 135 -11.93 -3.34 1.73
CA LYS A 135 -11.09 -2.14 1.91
C LYS A 135 -11.65 -1.23 3.01
N PRO A 136 -11.79 -1.74 4.26
CA PRO A 136 -12.36 -0.96 5.35
C PRO A 136 -11.54 0.31 5.55
N LEU A 137 -12.22 1.42 5.78
CA LEU A 137 -11.61 2.72 6.05
C LEU A 137 -11.46 2.95 7.56
N PHE A 138 -12.27 2.25 8.36
CA PHE A 138 -12.35 2.41 9.81
C PHE A 138 -12.40 1.04 10.49
N LEU A 139 -11.86 0.95 11.71
CA LEU A 139 -11.93 -0.27 12.52
C LEU A 139 -13.32 -0.42 13.14
N SER A 140 -13.76 0.58 13.89
CA SER A 140 -15.04 0.63 14.60
C SER A 140 -15.91 1.83 14.16
N LYS A 141 -17.17 1.88 14.59
CA LYS A 141 -18.07 3.02 14.28
C LYS A 141 -17.59 4.30 14.96
N GLU A 142 -16.93 4.17 16.09
CA GLU A 142 -16.37 5.26 16.88
C GLU A 142 -15.19 5.93 16.17
N ASP A 143 -14.49 5.19 15.30
CA ASP A 143 -13.38 5.72 14.49
C ASP A 143 -13.85 6.54 13.28
N VAL A 144 -15.15 6.48 12.96
CA VAL A 144 -15.72 7.21 11.81
C VAL A 144 -15.78 8.69 12.13
N THR A 145 -15.01 9.49 11.39
CA THR A 145 -14.95 10.93 11.63
C THR A 145 -16.29 11.60 11.32
N SER A 146 -16.61 12.66 12.07
CA SER A 146 -17.80 13.49 11.82
C SER A 146 -17.82 14.02 10.38
N ASP A 147 -16.65 14.31 9.83
CA ASP A 147 -16.50 14.84 8.47
C ASP A 147 -16.81 13.79 7.42
N ALA A 148 -16.31 12.55 7.58
CA ALA A 148 -16.64 11.45 6.68
C ALA A 148 -18.14 11.16 6.69
N LEU A 149 -18.74 11.11 7.88
CA LEU A 149 -20.18 10.88 8.04
C LEU A 149 -21.02 12.04 7.48
N GLY A 150 -20.61 13.29 7.72
CA GLY A 150 -21.27 14.48 7.22
C GLY A 150 -21.27 14.53 5.69
N ASN A 151 -20.09 14.37 5.09
CA ASN A 151 -19.92 14.35 3.63
C ASN A 151 -20.76 13.25 2.96
N GLU A 152 -20.77 12.04 3.54
CA GLU A 152 -21.58 10.93 3.03
C GLU A 152 -23.07 11.23 3.18
N ARG A 153 -23.51 11.70 4.35
CA ARG A 153 -24.91 12.07 4.59
C ARG A 153 -25.40 13.14 3.62
N ASP A 154 -24.60 14.16 3.35
CA ASP A 154 -24.95 15.25 2.44
C ASP A 154 -25.04 14.77 0.99
N THR A 155 -24.14 13.86 0.61
CA THR A 155 -24.17 13.18 -0.70
C THR A 155 -25.46 12.38 -0.86
N LEU A 156 -25.79 11.55 0.14
CA LEU A 156 -26.99 10.71 0.15
C LEU A 156 -28.28 11.53 0.16
N ARG A 157 -28.32 12.64 0.93
CA ARG A 157 -29.45 13.56 0.96
C ARG A 157 -29.65 14.25 -0.40
N SER A 158 -28.57 14.77 -0.99
CA SER A 158 -28.61 15.40 -2.32
C SER A 158 -29.10 14.43 -3.41
N GLN A 159 -28.77 13.13 -3.28
CA GLN A 159 -29.30 12.10 -4.18
C GLN A 159 -30.79 11.81 -3.92
N ALA A 160 -31.23 11.79 -2.67
CA ALA A 160 -32.60 11.49 -2.29
C ALA A 160 -33.58 12.63 -2.63
N GLU A 161 -33.16 13.89 -2.52
CA GLU A 161 -33.98 15.07 -2.86
C GLU A 161 -34.38 15.08 -4.35
N LYS A 162 -33.50 14.59 -5.24
CA LYS A 162 -33.79 14.44 -6.68
C LYS A 162 -34.92 13.46 -6.99
N THR A 163 -35.35 12.64 -6.02
CA THR A 163 -36.41 11.64 -6.21
C THR A 163 -37.83 12.21 -6.01
N GLY A 164 -37.97 13.47 -5.59
CA GLY A 164 -39.27 14.14 -5.42
C GLY A 164 -40.16 13.57 -4.30
N LYS A 165 -39.58 12.78 -3.38
CA LYS A 165 -40.30 12.17 -2.25
C LYS A 165 -40.48 13.16 -1.10
N SER A 166 -41.36 12.84 -0.16
CA SER A 166 -41.56 13.64 1.05
C SER A 166 -40.31 13.66 1.95
N GLN A 167 -40.15 14.71 2.75
CA GLN A 167 -39.00 14.88 3.65
C GLN A 167 -38.81 13.67 4.58
N MET A 168 -39.91 13.16 5.15
CA MET A 168 -39.89 11.99 6.03
C MET A 168 -39.45 10.70 5.31
N ALA A 169 -39.76 10.57 4.01
CA ALA A 169 -39.29 9.45 3.21
C ALA A 169 -37.80 9.61 2.83
N ILE A 170 -37.34 10.83 2.57
CA ILE A 170 -35.95 11.17 2.30
C ILE A 170 -35.07 10.84 3.52
N ASP A 171 -35.46 11.27 4.72
CA ASP A 171 -34.65 11.04 5.93
C ASP A 171 -34.52 9.55 6.24
N LYS A 172 -35.60 8.76 6.09
CA LYS A 172 -35.55 7.30 6.23
C LYS A 172 -34.66 6.63 5.18
N MET A 173 -34.65 7.15 3.94
CA MET A 173 -33.77 6.64 2.89
C MET A 173 -32.29 6.91 3.20
N VAL A 174 -31.97 8.13 3.65
CA VAL A 174 -30.61 8.51 4.02
C VAL A 174 -30.12 7.66 5.19
N GLU A 175 -30.93 7.50 6.23
CA GLU A 175 -30.58 6.66 7.40
C GLU A 175 -30.33 5.20 7.01
N GLY A 176 -31.19 4.61 6.17
CA GLY A 176 -30.99 3.25 5.68
C GLY A 176 -29.72 3.07 4.86
N ARG A 177 -29.35 4.07 4.05
CA ARG A 177 -28.11 4.06 3.26
C ARG A 177 -26.88 4.31 4.12
N LEU A 178 -26.97 5.17 5.13
CA LEU A 178 -25.89 5.36 6.11
C LEU A 178 -25.61 4.08 6.89
N ARG A 179 -26.63 3.30 7.25
CA ARG A 179 -26.41 1.98 7.84
C ARG A 179 -25.60 1.07 6.90
N LYS A 180 -25.95 1.05 5.61
CA LYS A 180 -25.19 0.29 4.61
C LYS A 180 -23.76 0.81 4.45
N TYR A 181 -23.56 2.13 4.51
CA TYR A 181 -22.22 2.72 4.49
C TYR A 181 -21.36 2.19 5.64
N TYR A 182 -21.88 2.13 6.87
CA TYR A 182 -21.15 1.51 7.99
C TYR A 182 -20.81 0.04 7.72
N GLU A 183 -21.77 -0.74 7.22
CA GLU A 183 -21.56 -2.16 6.83
C GLU A 183 -20.51 -2.32 5.70
N GLU A 184 -20.19 -1.26 4.95
CA GLU A 184 -19.19 -1.28 3.87
C GLU A 184 -17.83 -0.75 4.32
N VAL A 185 -17.76 0.30 5.14
CA VAL A 185 -16.49 0.97 5.46
C VAL A 185 -15.92 0.67 6.84
N VAL A 186 -16.71 0.09 7.75
CA VAL A 186 -16.27 -0.26 9.12
C VAL A 186 -15.99 -1.75 9.20
N LEU A 187 -14.76 -2.12 9.53
CA LEU A 187 -14.32 -3.51 9.56
C LEU A 187 -15.16 -4.38 10.51
N LEU A 188 -15.46 -3.90 11.72
CA LEU A 188 -16.23 -4.66 12.71
C LEU A 188 -17.72 -4.85 12.35
N GLU A 189 -18.23 -4.11 11.37
CA GLU A 189 -19.61 -4.25 10.88
C GLU A 189 -19.71 -5.20 9.67
N HIS A 190 -18.57 -5.65 9.13
CA HIS A 190 -18.56 -6.60 8.03
C HIS A 190 -19.10 -7.95 8.49
N LYS A 191 -19.98 -8.54 7.68
CA LYS A 191 -20.47 -9.90 7.92
C LYS A 191 -19.34 -10.88 7.58
N PHE A 192 -18.69 -11.42 8.60
CA PHE A 192 -17.72 -12.50 8.42
C PHE A 192 -18.45 -13.77 7.98
N ILE A 193 -18.09 -14.31 6.82
CA ILE A 193 -18.48 -15.67 6.44
C ILE A 193 -17.55 -16.60 7.24
N VAL A 194 -17.98 -16.95 8.45
CA VAL A 194 -17.47 -18.14 9.10
C VAL A 194 -18.28 -19.27 8.48
N ASP A 195 -17.64 -20.09 7.65
CA ASP A 195 -18.27 -21.33 7.17
C ASP A 195 -18.74 -22.14 8.40
N ASP A 196 -20.05 -22.39 8.47
CA ASP A 196 -20.67 -23.36 9.40
C ASP A 196 -20.15 -24.79 9.13
#